data_AF-A0A850SCG3-F1
#
_entry.id   AF-A0A850SCG3-F1
#
_cell.length_a   1.000
_cell.length_b   1.000
_cell.length_c   1.000
_cell.angle_alpha   90.00
_cell.angle_beta   90.00
_cell.angle_gamma   90.00
#
_symmetry.space_group_name_H-M   'P 1'
#
loop_
_entity.id
_entity.type
_entity.pdbx_description
1 polymer ?
#
loop_
_entity_poly.entity_id
_entity_poly.type
_entity_poly.pdbx_seq_one_letter_code
_entity_poly.pdbx_strand_id
1 'polypeptide(L)'
;MKKLVAAAALLLAACETGPSITGGGDRINYAAESRLGPGLPESARAALAPAFVEAMERGQKGVGVSWGTGPASGTVVPGEFRIGNLKPDPRTLLPVDPGLDLDYSFETERGLHALTGNANLRAGPSTDARILATLEGGTAVDAVGKTVGRPFYLISIGGRIKGYVHESLAKKAPGMELDLAGGPIRRPALCRDFEQTLSLFGDSDRWSGVACNRGEGWRLERRGPDDPNIL
;
A
#
# COMPACT_ATOMS: atom_id res chain seq x y z
N MET A 1 -35.33 34.25 49.56
CA MET A 1 -35.16 32.81 49.92
C MET A 1 -35.36 32.04 48.61
N LYS A 2 -34.49 31.21 48.05
CA LYS A 2 -33.28 30.47 48.42
C LYS A 2 -32.33 30.51 47.20
N LYS A 3 -31.02 30.56 47.45
CA LYS A 3 -29.96 30.41 46.44
C LYS A 3 -29.88 28.94 46.01
N LEU A 4 -29.57 28.68 44.74
CA LEU A 4 -28.85 27.49 44.31
C LEU A 4 -28.03 27.80 43.06
N VAL A 5 -26.75 27.48 43.16
CA VAL A 5 -25.66 27.61 42.19
C VAL A 5 -25.39 26.22 41.62
N ALA A 6 -25.19 26.09 40.31
CA ALA A 6 -24.35 25.08 39.65
C ALA A 6 -24.36 25.38 38.13
N ALA A 7 -23.27 25.88 37.56
CA ALA A 7 -22.08 25.16 37.07
C ALA A 7 -22.16 24.97 35.55
N ALA A 8 -21.22 25.62 34.86
CA ALA A 8 -21.07 25.64 33.41
C ALA A 8 -20.61 24.28 32.87
N ALA A 9 -21.12 23.89 31.69
CA ALA A 9 -20.52 22.85 30.86
C ALA A 9 -20.39 23.41 29.43
N LEU A 10 -19.13 23.64 29.03
CA LEU A 10 -18.75 23.88 27.64
C LEU A 10 -19.09 22.64 26.82
N LEU A 11 -19.96 22.78 25.81
CA LEU A 11 -20.12 21.80 24.75
C LEU A 11 -19.01 22.03 23.72
N LEU A 12 -17.93 21.27 23.85
CA LEU A 12 -16.96 21.05 22.77
C LEU A 12 -17.63 20.16 21.73
N ALA A 13 -17.79 20.68 20.50
CA ALA A 13 -18.11 19.88 19.33
C ALA A 13 -16.96 18.90 19.07
N ALA A 14 -17.18 17.63 19.39
CA ALA A 14 -16.27 16.55 19.04
C ALA A 14 -16.42 16.24 17.54
N CYS A 15 -15.31 16.30 16.81
CA CYS A 15 -15.19 15.76 15.46
C CYS A 15 -15.68 14.31 15.42
N GLU A 16 -16.48 13.99 14.41
CA GLU A 16 -16.85 12.63 14.04
C GLU A 16 -15.59 11.84 13.66
N THR A 17 -15.02 11.14 14.62
CA THR A 17 -14.09 10.05 14.36
C THR A 17 -14.92 8.84 13.93
N GLY A 18 -14.90 8.53 12.63
CA GLY A 18 -15.45 7.28 12.09
C GLY A 18 -14.87 6.06 12.83
N PRO A 19 -15.57 4.91 12.84
CA PRO A 19 -15.20 3.79 13.68
C PRO A 19 -13.89 3.16 13.20
N SER A 20 -12.82 3.49 13.93
CA SER A 20 -11.60 2.70 14.01
C SER A 20 -11.93 1.38 14.71
N ILE A 21 -12.10 0.32 13.92
CA ILE A 21 -12.27 -1.05 14.43
C ILE A 21 -10.87 -1.57 14.80
N THR A 22 -10.50 -1.40 16.06
CA THR A 22 -9.39 -2.11 16.69
C THR A 22 -9.89 -2.76 17.97
N GLY A 23 -9.81 -4.10 18.05
CA GLY A 23 -9.84 -4.85 19.30
C GLY A 23 -11.11 -5.66 19.56
N GLY A 24 -11.12 -6.91 19.10
CA GLY A 24 -12.13 -7.92 19.44
C GLY A 24 -11.93 -9.16 18.56
N GLY A 25 -12.00 -10.36 19.12
CA GLY A 25 -11.75 -11.64 18.43
C GLY A 25 -12.81 -12.01 17.39
N ASP A 26 -13.00 -11.17 16.37
CA ASP A 26 -13.87 -11.46 15.24
C ASP A 26 -13.22 -12.55 14.38
N ARG A 27 -13.89 -13.70 14.30
CA ARG A 27 -13.56 -14.74 13.33
C ARG A 27 -13.69 -14.13 11.93
N ILE A 28 -12.60 -14.18 11.16
CA ILE A 28 -12.56 -13.64 9.80
C ILE A 28 -13.59 -14.39 8.94
N ASN A 29 -14.52 -13.65 8.32
CA ASN A 29 -15.53 -14.22 7.45
C ASN A 29 -15.03 -14.28 5.99
N TYR A 30 -14.47 -15.42 5.59
CA TYR A 30 -13.97 -15.65 4.23
C TYR A 30 -15.07 -15.84 3.17
N ALA A 31 -16.34 -15.89 3.57
CA ALA A 31 -17.50 -15.94 2.68
C ALA A 31 -18.24 -14.59 2.60
N ALA A 32 -17.67 -13.50 3.13
CA ALA A 32 -18.35 -12.20 3.23
C ALA A 32 -18.76 -11.60 1.88
N GLU A 33 -18.07 -11.96 0.79
CA GLU A 33 -18.39 -11.50 -0.57
C GLU A 33 -19.32 -12.44 -1.33
N SER A 34 -19.65 -13.60 -0.77
CA SER A 34 -20.62 -14.51 -1.38
C SER A 34 -22.05 -14.10 -1.04
N ARG A 35 -22.94 -14.24 -2.02
CA ARG A 35 -24.39 -14.12 -1.86
C ARG A 35 -24.96 -15.15 -0.87
N LEU A 36 -24.30 -16.30 -0.72
CA LEU A 36 -24.69 -17.36 0.21
C LEU A 36 -24.03 -17.22 1.60
N GLY A 37 -23.03 -16.34 1.74
CA GLY A 37 -22.26 -16.14 2.96
C GLY A 37 -23.09 -15.79 4.22
N PRO A 38 -24.14 -14.95 4.14
CA PRO A 38 -25.02 -14.68 5.27
C PRO A 38 -25.75 -15.92 5.81
N GLY A 39 -26.11 -16.86 4.93
CA GLY A 39 -26.81 -18.10 5.28
C GLY A 39 -25.90 -19.23 5.77
N LEU A 40 -24.58 -19.01 5.78
CA LEU A 40 -23.62 -20.08 6.07
C LEU A 40 -23.61 -20.45 7.57
N PRO A 41 -23.80 -21.73 7.94
CA PRO A 41 -23.78 -22.15 9.33
C PRO A 41 -22.37 -22.04 9.92
N GLU A 42 -22.27 -21.93 11.25
CA GLU A 42 -20.99 -21.74 11.93
C GLU A 42 -20.01 -22.90 11.72
N SER A 43 -20.50 -24.14 11.63
CA SER A 43 -19.69 -25.31 11.27
C SER A 43 -19.04 -25.15 9.89
N ALA A 44 -19.76 -24.61 8.91
CA ALA A 44 -19.25 -24.37 7.57
C ALA A 44 -18.24 -23.23 7.53
N ARG A 45 -18.44 -22.16 8.30
CA ARG A 45 -17.42 -21.11 8.49
C ARG A 45 -16.15 -21.68 9.13
N ALA A 46 -16.31 -22.57 10.11
CA ALA A 46 -15.19 -23.25 10.76
C ALA A 46 -14.42 -24.21 9.82
N ALA A 47 -15.11 -24.85 8.86
CA ALA A 47 -14.47 -25.69 7.84
C ALA A 47 -13.80 -24.88 6.73
N LEU A 48 -14.40 -23.76 6.31
CA LEU A 48 -13.87 -22.88 5.28
C LEU A 48 -12.58 -22.17 5.71
N ALA A 49 -12.52 -21.66 6.93
CA ALA A 49 -11.38 -20.87 7.41
C ALA A 49 -10.00 -21.54 7.24
N PRO A 50 -9.76 -22.78 7.71
CA PRO A 50 -8.46 -23.43 7.52
C PRO A 50 -8.16 -23.75 6.05
N ALA A 51 -9.16 -24.13 5.25
CA ALA A 51 -8.97 -24.38 3.82
C ALA A 51 -8.58 -23.10 3.06
N PHE A 52 -9.18 -21.96 3.42
CA PHE A 52 -8.81 -20.68 2.86
C PHE A 52 -7.38 -20.29 3.22
N VAL A 53 -7.01 -20.38 4.50
CA VAL A 53 -5.64 -20.07 4.96
C VAL A 53 -4.62 -20.99 4.29
N GLU A 54 -4.89 -22.29 4.19
CA GLU A 54 -4.02 -23.25 3.50
C GLU A 54 -3.83 -22.89 2.03
N ALA A 55 -4.92 -22.58 1.32
CA ALA A 55 -4.87 -22.16 -0.08
C ALA A 55 -3.99 -20.92 -0.25
N MET A 56 -4.13 -19.93 0.63
CA MET A 56 -3.38 -18.68 0.53
C MET A 56 -1.91 -18.82 0.90
N GLU A 57 -1.58 -19.58 1.94
CA GLU A 57 -0.21 -19.75 2.43
C GLU A 57 0.63 -20.73 1.60
N ARG A 58 0.05 -21.89 1.26
CA ARG A 58 0.80 -23.03 0.69
C ARG A 58 0.21 -23.55 -0.61
N GLY A 59 -1.02 -23.15 -0.95
CA GLY A 59 -1.70 -23.65 -2.13
C GLY A 59 -0.94 -23.31 -3.41
N GLN A 60 -0.88 -24.27 -4.34
CA GLN A 60 -0.31 -24.04 -5.66
C GLN A 60 -1.31 -23.26 -6.52
N LYS A 61 -0.84 -22.28 -7.30
CA LYS A 61 -1.70 -21.49 -8.19
C LYS A 61 -2.58 -22.40 -9.05
N GLY A 62 -3.88 -22.11 -9.06
CA GLY A 62 -4.86 -22.82 -9.87
C GLY A 62 -5.27 -24.19 -9.32
N VAL A 63 -4.69 -24.63 -8.20
CA VAL A 63 -5.03 -25.90 -7.55
C VAL A 63 -5.94 -25.64 -6.36
N GLY A 64 -7.19 -26.08 -6.46
CA GLY A 64 -8.21 -25.82 -5.46
C GLY A 64 -8.06 -26.62 -4.17
N VAL A 65 -8.17 -25.94 -3.03
CA VAL A 65 -8.32 -26.57 -1.71
C VAL A 65 -9.81 -26.69 -1.42
N SER A 66 -10.30 -27.93 -1.33
CA SER A 66 -11.72 -28.20 -1.09
C SER A 66 -12.04 -28.24 0.40
N TRP A 67 -13.25 -27.83 0.76
CA TRP A 67 -13.78 -27.90 2.11
C TRP A 67 -15.26 -28.27 2.08
N GLY A 68 -15.78 -28.77 3.20
CA GLY A 68 -17.21 -29.02 3.32
C GLY A 68 -17.61 -29.60 4.66
N THR A 69 -18.87 -29.37 5.02
CA THR A 69 -19.53 -29.94 6.19
C THR A 69 -21.05 -29.89 6.01
N GLY A 70 -21.70 -31.03 6.18
CA GLY A 70 -23.14 -31.16 5.97
C GLY A 70 -23.58 -30.65 4.59
N PRO A 71 -24.53 -29.70 4.51
CA PRO A 71 -25.06 -29.19 3.24
C PRO A 71 -24.20 -28.11 2.58
N ALA A 72 -23.08 -27.72 3.21
CA ALA A 72 -22.21 -26.65 2.74
C ALA A 72 -20.87 -27.22 2.27
N SER A 73 -20.42 -26.80 1.10
CA SER A 73 -19.12 -27.18 0.56
C SER A 73 -18.58 -26.12 -0.37
N GLY A 74 -17.31 -26.22 -0.73
CA GLY A 74 -16.70 -25.27 -1.64
C GLY A 74 -15.26 -25.57 -1.93
N THR A 75 -14.68 -24.71 -2.75
CA THR A 75 -13.26 -24.77 -3.11
C THR A 75 -12.68 -23.37 -3.06
N VAL A 76 -11.46 -23.26 -2.53
CA VAL A 76 -10.64 -22.04 -2.59
C VAL A 76 -9.51 -22.31 -3.57
N VAL A 77 -9.51 -21.63 -4.71
CA VAL A 77 -8.46 -21.71 -5.73
C VAL A 77 -7.57 -20.48 -5.59
N PRO A 78 -6.31 -20.64 -5.14
CA PRO A 78 -5.41 -19.52 -5.01
C PRO A 78 -4.83 -19.12 -6.38
N GLY A 79 -4.67 -17.82 -6.59
CA GLY A 79 -4.02 -17.21 -7.73
C GLY A 79 -2.56 -16.86 -7.44
N GLU A 80 -2.06 -15.86 -8.14
CA GLU A 80 -0.70 -15.35 -7.96
C GLU A 80 -0.56 -14.57 -6.65
N PHE A 81 0.64 -14.63 -6.06
CA PHE A 81 1.00 -13.72 -4.98
C PHE A 81 1.20 -12.31 -5.54
N ARG A 82 0.74 -11.32 -4.77
CA ARG A 82 0.84 -9.89 -5.07
C ARG A 82 1.37 -9.15 -3.84
N ILE A 83 1.98 -7.99 -4.02
CA ILE A 83 2.36 -7.10 -2.92
C ILE A 83 1.44 -5.89 -2.96
N GLY A 84 0.65 -5.69 -1.91
CA GLY A 84 -0.28 -4.56 -1.78
C GLY A 84 0.27 -3.44 -0.88
N ASN A 85 -0.46 -2.33 -0.82
CA ASN A 85 -0.24 -1.21 0.12
C ASN A 85 1.02 -0.35 -0.14
N LEU A 86 1.41 -0.19 -1.41
CA LEU A 86 2.62 0.55 -1.82
C LEU A 86 2.43 2.09 -1.95
N LYS A 87 1.29 2.68 -1.55
CA LYS A 87 1.02 4.12 -1.74
C LYS A 87 1.74 4.98 -0.67
N PRO A 88 2.52 6.02 -1.05
CA PRO A 88 3.08 7.00 -0.12
C PRO A 88 1.98 7.84 0.55
N ASP A 89 2.19 8.28 1.79
CA ASP A 89 1.29 9.18 2.51
C ASP A 89 1.30 10.59 1.87
N PRO A 90 0.16 11.09 1.37
CA PRO A 90 0.06 12.41 0.76
C PRO A 90 0.28 13.59 1.74
N ARG A 91 0.39 13.34 3.05
CA ARG A 91 0.63 14.39 4.07
C ARG A 91 2.11 14.63 4.38
N THR A 92 3.01 13.85 3.79
CA THR A 92 4.47 13.98 3.96
C THR A 92 5.10 14.68 2.75
N LEU A 93 4.95 16.01 2.68
CA LEU A 93 5.80 16.82 1.80
C LEU A 93 7.22 16.78 2.37
N LEU A 94 8.19 16.29 1.60
CA LEU A 94 9.60 16.36 1.99
C LEU A 94 9.98 17.84 2.18
N PRO A 95 10.65 18.22 3.28
CA PRO A 95 11.13 19.58 3.44
C PRO A 95 12.04 19.97 2.28
N VAL A 96 11.78 21.13 1.70
CA VAL A 96 12.50 21.69 0.54
C VAL A 96 13.53 22.69 1.03
N ASP A 97 14.77 22.58 0.56
CA ASP A 97 15.77 23.61 0.85
C ASP A 97 15.48 24.91 0.07
N PRO A 98 15.67 26.09 0.68
CA PRO A 98 15.30 27.36 0.08
C PRO A 98 16.09 27.66 -1.21
N GLY A 99 15.42 28.28 -2.18
CA GLY A 99 16.04 28.69 -3.45
C GLY A 99 16.06 27.61 -4.53
N LEU A 100 15.19 26.61 -4.42
CA LEU A 100 14.86 25.63 -5.46
C LEU A 100 13.65 26.06 -6.28
N ASP A 101 13.73 25.86 -7.58
CA ASP A 101 12.61 26.03 -8.51
C ASP A 101 11.89 24.69 -8.66
N LEU A 102 10.67 24.57 -8.12
CA LEU A 102 9.88 23.34 -8.08
C LEU A 102 8.65 23.37 -9.00
N ASP A 103 8.48 24.41 -9.83
CA ASP A 103 7.33 24.58 -10.72
C ASP A 103 7.49 23.75 -12.01
N TYR A 104 7.73 22.45 -11.85
CA TYR A 104 7.89 21.51 -12.95
C TYR A 104 6.99 20.29 -12.78
N SER A 105 6.60 19.72 -13.91
CA SER A 105 5.98 18.39 -13.95
C SER A 105 7.07 17.32 -13.83
N PHE A 106 6.76 16.23 -13.12
CA PHE A 106 7.68 15.12 -12.91
C PHE A 106 7.10 13.78 -13.37
N GLU A 107 7.93 12.98 -14.01
CA GLU A 107 7.69 11.56 -14.25
C GLU A 107 7.98 10.77 -12.97
N THR A 108 7.24 9.68 -12.77
CA THR A 108 7.34 8.79 -11.61
C THR A 108 8.55 7.85 -11.70
N GLU A 109 9.71 8.40 -12.05
CA GLU A 109 10.99 7.70 -12.02
C GLU A 109 11.68 7.98 -10.69
N ARG A 110 11.40 7.10 -9.70
CA ARG A 110 11.96 7.18 -8.35
C ARG A 110 12.94 6.05 -8.09
N GLY A 111 13.85 6.25 -7.14
CA GLY A 111 14.70 5.19 -6.63
C GLY A 111 16.11 5.64 -6.28
N LEU A 112 16.86 4.71 -5.72
CA LEU A 112 18.26 4.89 -5.41
C LEU A 112 19.10 4.95 -6.69
N HIS A 113 19.91 6.00 -6.80
CA HIS A 113 20.89 6.16 -7.85
C HIS A 113 22.28 6.27 -7.23
N ALA A 114 23.27 5.68 -7.89
CA ALA A 114 24.66 5.94 -7.62
C ALA A 114 25.17 6.95 -8.65
N LEU A 115 25.89 7.96 -8.19
CA LEU A 115 26.55 8.90 -9.09
C LEU A 115 27.73 8.22 -9.79
N THR A 116 27.80 8.32 -11.11
CA THR A 116 28.87 7.67 -11.91
C THR A 116 30.13 8.53 -12.00
N GLY A 117 30.08 9.77 -11.54
CA GLY A 117 31.17 10.73 -11.45
C GLY A 117 30.75 11.94 -10.62
N ASN A 118 31.63 12.94 -10.51
CA ASN A 118 31.30 14.15 -9.76
C ASN A 118 30.11 14.87 -10.41
N ALA A 119 29.07 15.13 -9.63
CA ALA A 119 27.83 15.72 -10.13
C ALA A 119 27.49 17.02 -9.41
N ASN A 120 27.09 18.03 -10.18
CA ASN A 120 26.60 19.28 -9.62
C ASN A 120 25.13 19.14 -9.26
N LEU A 121 24.82 19.45 -8.00
CA LEU A 121 23.47 19.64 -7.50
C LEU A 121 23.04 21.07 -7.82
N ARG A 122 21.94 21.23 -8.56
CA ARG A 122 21.53 22.52 -9.10
C ARG A 122 20.19 23.00 -8.55
N ALA A 123 19.98 24.31 -8.60
CA ALA A 123 18.75 24.95 -8.13
C ALA A 123 17.53 24.69 -9.04
N GLY A 124 17.76 24.28 -10.29
CA GLY A 124 16.73 23.96 -11.27
C GLY A 124 17.23 22.93 -12.30
N PRO A 125 16.33 22.37 -13.13
CA PRO A 125 16.62 21.32 -14.10
C PRO A 125 17.26 21.87 -15.39
N SER A 126 18.40 22.55 -15.26
CA SER A 126 19.18 23.11 -16.36
C SER A 126 20.67 23.16 -16.01
N THR A 127 21.54 23.02 -17.01
CA THR A 127 22.99 23.23 -16.86
C THR A 127 23.38 24.68 -16.61
N ASP A 128 22.47 25.62 -16.86
CA ASP A 128 22.66 27.06 -16.59
C ASP A 128 22.16 27.45 -15.20
N ALA A 129 21.41 26.56 -14.53
CA ALA A 129 20.92 26.82 -13.19
C ALA A 129 22.08 26.86 -12.18
N ARG A 130 21.96 27.73 -11.18
CA ARG A 130 22.95 27.90 -10.10
C ARG A 130 23.31 26.56 -9.47
N ILE A 131 24.62 26.31 -9.32
CA ILE A 131 25.15 25.16 -8.58
C ILE A 131 25.01 25.43 -7.09
N LEU A 132 24.39 24.49 -6.38
CA LEU A 132 24.19 24.53 -4.93
C LEU A 132 25.32 23.79 -4.20
N ALA A 133 25.74 22.66 -4.75
CA ALA A 133 26.81 21.83 -4.23
C ALA A 133 27.36 20.92 -5.35
N THR A 134 28.52 20.31 -5.09
CA THR A 134 29.06 19.24 -5.93
C THR A 134 29.14 17.97 -5.07
N LEU A 135 28.59 16.88 -5.59
CA LEU A 135 28.59 15.56 -4.99
C LEU A 135 29.65 14.70 -5.68
N GLU A 136 30.35 13.88 -4.91
CA GLU A 136 31.39 13.01 -5.44
C GLU A 136 30.80 11.80 -6.18
N GLY A 137 31.51 11.30 -7.18
CA GLY A 137 31.19 10.02 -7.81
C GLY A 137 31.17 8.88 -6.79
N GLY A 138 30.23 7.95 -6.96
CA GLY A 138 29.96 6.87 -6.00
C GLY A 138 28.96 7.25 -4.90
N THR A 139 28.61 8.54 -4.76
CA THR A 139 27.59 8.97 -3.79
C THR A 139 26.23 8.36 -4.14
N ALA A 140 25.58 7.77 -3.14
CA ALA A 140 24.20 7.31 -3.22
C ALA A 140 23.23 8.49 -3.03
N VAL A 141 22.25 8.62 -3.92
CA VAL A 141 21.24 9.68 -3.89
C VAL A 141 19.85 9.13 -4.23
N ASP A 142 18.82 9.72 -3.66
CA ASP A 142 17.43 9.33 -3.95
C ASP A 142 16.86 10.23 -5.05
N ALA A 143 16.56 9.66 -6.22
CA ALA A 143 15.75 10.35 -7.21
C ALA A 143 14.28 10.28 -6.77
N VAL A 144 13.64 11.44 -6.61
CA VAL A 144 12.22 11.55 -6.24
C VAL A 144 11.31 11.84 -7.44
N GLY A 145 11.90 12.01 -8.61
CA GLY A 145 11.22 12.16 -9.89
C GLY A 145 12.17 12.66 -10.97
N LYS A 146 11.83 12.37 -12.22
CA LYS A 146 12.50 12.93 -13.40
C LYS A 146 11.69 14.10 -13.92
N THR A 147 12.36 15.17 -14.33
CA THR A 147 11.66 16.36 -14.82
C THR A 147 11.13 16.12 -16.24
N VAL A 148 9.82 16.32 -16.48
CA VAL A 148 9.22 16.09 -17.80
C VAL A 148 9.92 16.96 -18.85
N GLY A 149 10.38 16.33 -19.93
CA GLY A 149 11.04 17.01 -21.05
C GLY A 149 12.45 17.54 -20.75
N ARG A 150 13.05 17.19 -19.60
CA ARG A 150 14.40 17.62 -19.22
C ARG A 150 15.21 16.45 -18.63
N PRO A 151 16.50 16.30 -18.97
CA PRO A 151 17.34 15.19 -18.50
C PRO A 151 17.85 15.41 -17.07
N PHE A 152 16.94 15.70 -16.12
CA PHE A 152 17.28 16.02 -14.74
C PHE A 152 16.39 15.28 -13.75
N TYR A 153 17.04 14.63 -12.78
CA TYR A 153 16.38 14.08 -11.60
C TYR A 153 16.32 15.12 -10.49
N LEU A 154 15.18 15.20 -9.81
CA LEU A 154 15.06 15.86 -8.52
C LEU A 154 15.59 14.92 -7.43
N ILE A 155 16.55 15.41 -6.65
CA ILE A 155 17.31 14.61 -5.70
C ILE A 155 16.92 14.93 -4.25
N SER A 156 16.70 13.87 -3.48
CA SER A 156 16.61 13.87 -2.03
C SER A 156 17.87 13.28 -1.41
N ILE A 157 18.35 13.90 -0.33
CA ILE A 157 19.43 13.38 0.51
C ILE A 157 18.98 13.50 1.96
N GLY A 158 18.95 12.39 2.69
CA GLY A 158 18.51 12.36 4.09
C GLY A 158 17.04 12.77 4.26
N GLY A 159 16.18 12.43 3.29
CA GLY A 159 14.74 12.76 3.33
C GLY A 159 14.42 14.24 3.13
N ARG A 160 15.29 15.01 2.45
CA ARG A 160 15.06 16.41 2.11
C ARG A 160 15.39 16.66 0.65
N ILE A 161 14.57 17.46 -0.03
CA ILE A 161 14.84 17.86 -1.41
C ILE A 161 16.01 18.84 -1.42
N LYS A 162 17.08 18.46 -2.13
CA LYS A 162 18.34 19.22 -2.16
C LYS A 162 18.58 19.93 -3.50
N GLY A 163 18.00 19.43 -4.60
CA GLY A 163 18.15 20.05 -5.92
C GLY A 163 18.17 19.04 -7.05
N TYR A 164 18.71 19.44 -8.20
CA TYR A 164 18.65 18.68 -9.45
C TYR A 164 20.00 18.13 -9.87
N VAL A 165 20.05 16.91 -10.38
CA VAL A 165 21.24 16.29 -10.97
C VAL A 165 20.92 15.79 -12.38
N HIS A 166 21.87 15.96 -13.30
CA HIS A 166 21.71 15.52 -14.69
C HIS A 166 21.67 13.99 -14.78
N GLU A 167 20.75 13.44 -15.57
CA GLU A 167 20.46 11.99 -15.58
C GLU A 167 21.68 11.15 -16.00
N SER A 168 22.53 11.65 -16.90
CA SER A 168 23.70 10.91 -17.39
C SER A 168 24.73 10.62 -16.30
N LEU A 169 24.67 11.34 -15.18
CA LEU A 169 25.57 11.19 -14.03
C LEU A 169 24.96 10.30 -12.95
N ALA A 170 23.75 9.79 -13.13
CA ALA A 170 23.03 9.00 -12.15
C ALA A 170 22.66 7.64 -12.74
N LYS A 171 23.22 6.56 -12.19
CA LYS A 171 22.87 5.19 -12.58
C LYS A 171 21.95 4.59 -11.54
N LYS A 172 20.75 4.18 -11.96
CA LYS A 172 19.80 3.49 -11.08
C LYS A 172 20.45 2.21 -10.54
N ALA A 173 20.41 2.03 -9.23
CA ALA A 173 20.97 0.85 -8.58
C ALA A 173 20.07 -0.37 -8.84
N PRO A 174 20.58 -1.48 -9.43
CA PRO A 174 19.79 -2.69 -9.65
C PRO A 174 19.49 -3.39 -8.32
N GLY A 175 18.27 -3.90 -8.14
CA GLY A 175 17.88 -4.63 -6.93
C GLY A 175 17.64 -3.74 -5.69
N MET A 176 17.83 -2.43 -5.78
CA MET A 176 17.56 -1.44 -4.72
C MET A 176 16.29 -0.62 -5.02
N GLU A 177 15.30 -1.25 -5.65
CA GLU A 177 14.02 -0.60 -5.96
C GLU A 177 13.16 -0.37 -4.69
N LEU A 178 13.55 -0.96 -3.54
CA LEU A 178 12.79 -0.91 -2.29
C LEU A 178 13.55 -0.43 -1.05
N ASP A 179 14.86 -0.23 -1.08
CA ASP A 179 15.63 -0.04 0.18
C ASP A 179 16.13 1.38 0.47
N LEU A 180 16.01 2.37 -0.43
CA LEU A 180 16.42 3.75 -0.08
C LEU A 180 15.47 4.88 -0.52
N ALA A 181 14.49 4.62 -1.39
CA ALA A 181 13.45 5.60 -1.68
C ALA A 181 12.34 5.56 -0.62
N GLY A 182 12.65 5.82 0.66
CA GLY A 182 11.66 5.87 1.76
C GLY A 182 10.48 4.92 1.52
N GLY A 183 10.75 3.61 1.61
CA GLY A 183 9.80 2.56 1.26
C GLY A 183 8.41 2.86 1.85
N PRO A 184 7.32 2.32 1.25
CA PRO A 184 5.96 2.66 1.65
C PRO A 184 5.85 2.72 3.18
N ILE A 185 5.46 3.89 3.70
CA ILE A 185 5.38 4.17 5.15
C ILE A 185 4.37 3.21 5.83
N ARG A 186 3.59 2.48 5.04
CA ARG A 186 2.76 1.36 5.49
C ARG A 186 3.47 0.03 5.26
N ARG A 187 3.34 -0.87 6.24
CA ARG A 187 3.87 -2.24 6.13
C ARG A 187 3.36 -2.89 4.84
N PRO A 188 4.25 -3.43 3.97
CA PRO A 188 3.84 -4.14 2.77
C PRO A 188 2.96 -5.31 3.18
N ALA A 189 1.86 -5.49 2.44
CA ALA A 189 0.94 -6.58 2.67
C ALA A 189 1.22 -7.68 1.64
N LEU A 190 1.44 -8.91 2.10
CA LEU A 190 1.49 -10.06 1.20
C LEU A 190 0.07 -10.36 0.80
N CYS A 191 -0.28 -10.06 -0.44
CA CYS A 191 -1.59 -10.28 -1.00
C CYS A 191 -1.59 -11.49 -1.92
N ARG A 192 -2.78 -12.04 -2.16
CA ARG A 192 -2.96 -13.14 -3.08
C ARG A 192 -4.36 -13.13 -3.64
N ASP A 193 -4.43 -13.46 -4.91
CA ASP A 193 -5.71 -13.61 -5.58
C ASP A 193 -6.35 -14.92 -5.22
N PHE A 194 -7.66 -14.94 -5.28
CA PHE A 194 -8.38 -16.19 -5.15
C PHE A 194 -9.64 -16.18 -5.99
N GLU A 195 -10.05 -17.38 -6.33
CA GLU A 195 -11.41 -17.69 -6.73
C GLU A 195 -12.00 -18.66 -5.70
N GLN A 196 -13.25 -18.42 -5.31
CA GLN A 196 -13.98 -19.29 -4.41
C GLN A 196 -15.27 -19.77 -5.05
N THR A 197 -15.58 -21.02 -4.79
CA THR A 197 -16.91 -21.58 -4.97
C THR A 197 -17.50 -21.92 -3.60
N LEU A 198 -18.78 -21.64 -3.43
CA LEU A 198 -19.55 -22.00 -2.26
C LEU A 198 -20.86 -22.60 -2.71
N SER A 199 -21.20 -23.76 -2.17
CA SER A 199 -22.47 -24.43 -2.35
C SER A 199 -23.16 -24.59 -1.00
N LEU A 200 -24.46 -24.32 -0.95
CA LEU A 200 -25.28 -24.45 0.25
C LEU A 200 -26.68 -24.92 -0.15
N PHE A 201 -27.10 -26.10 0.35
CA PHE A 201 -28.42 -26.68 0.04
C PHE A 201 -28.77 -26.79 -1.46
N GLY A 202 -27.76 -26.95 -2.32
CA GLY A 202 -27.93 -27.06 -3.77
C GLY A 202 -27.81 -25.75 -4.54
N ASP A 203 -27.89 -24.61 -3.86
CA ASP A 203 -27.52 -23.31 -4.45
C ASP A 203 -25.99 -23.20 -4.49
N SER A 204 -25.47 -22.51 -5.51
CA SER A 204 -24.04 -22.26 -5.64
C SER A 204 -23.74 -20.81 -6.00
N ASP A 205 -22.60 -20.34 -5.53
CA ASP A 205 -22.06 -19.03 -5.80
C ASP A 205 -20.57 -19.13 -6.09
N ARG A 206 -20.08 -18.30 -7.01
CA ARG A 206 -18.68 -18.24 -7.41
C ARG A 206 -18.27 -16.78 -7.49
N TRP A 207 -17.17 -16.45 -6.85
CA TRP A 207 -16.62 -15.09 -6.86
C TRP A 207 -15.10 -15.12 -6.82
N SER A 208 -14.50 -14.00 -7.16
CA SER A 208 -13.06 -13.79 -7.07
C SER A 208 -12.78 -12.53 -6.27
N GLY A 209 -11.63 -12.53 -5.60
CA GLY A 209 -11.21 -11.43 -4.75
C GLY A 209 -9.71 -11.44 -4.50
N VAL A 210 -9.29 -10.52 -3.65
CA VAL A 210 -7.92 -10.43 -3.15
C VAL A 210 -7.95 -10.59 -1.64
N ALA A 211 -7.08 -11.42 -1.10
CA ALA A 211 -6.82 -11.46 0.33
C ALA A 211 -5.42 -10.96 0.61
N CYS A 212 -5.23 -10.20 1.70
CA CYS A 212 -3.94 -9.72 2.13
C CYS A 212 -3.63 -10.12 3.56
N ASN A 213 -2.39 -10.56 3.80
CA ASN A 213 -1.82 -10.77 5.11
C ASN A 213 -0.93 -9.57 5.47
N ARG A 214 -1.34 -8.87 6.55
CA ARG A 214 -0.62 -7.70 7.10
C ARG A 214 0.13 -8.03 8.41
N GLY A 215 0.37 -9.31 8.69
CA GLY A 215 1.01 -9.79 9.92
C GLY A 215 0.03 -10.31 10.98
N GLU A 216 -1.27 -10.30 10.69
CA GLU A 216 -2.34 -10.78 11.59
C GLU A 216 -3.18 -11.90 10.95
N GLY A 217 -2.69 -12.48 9.85
CA GLY A 217 -3.42 -13.47 9.05
C GLY A 217 -4.09 -12.86 7.82
N TRP A 218 -4.59 -13.74 6.95
CA TRP A 218 -5.22 -13.38 5.68
C TRP A 218 -6.59 -12.76 5.89
N ARG A 219 -6.83 -11.58 5.31
CA ARG A 219 -8.13 -10.88 5.33
C ARG A 219 -8.55 -10.51 3.90
N LEU A 220 -9.86 -10.57 3.62
CA LEU A 220 -10.42 -10.15 2.33
C LEU A 220 -10.29 -8.64 2.15
N GLU A 221 -9.84 -8.19 0.98
CA GLU A 221 -9.82 -6.77 0.60
C GLU A 221 -11.13 -6.41 -0.08
N ARG A 222 -11.87 -5.44 0.50
CA ARG A 222 -13.10 -4.93 -0.12
C ARG A 222 -12.77 -4.24 -1.44
N ARG A 223 -13.46 -4.63 -2.51
CA ARG A 223 -13.50 -3.86 -3.77
C ARG A 223 -14.15 -2.50 -3.51
N GLY A 224 -13.35 -1.46 -3.30
CA GLY A 224 -13.83 -0.09 -3.17
C GLY A 224 -14.20 0.51 -4.54
N PRO A 225 -15.20 1.42 -4.63
CA PRO A 225 -15.60 2.04 -5.89
C PRO A 225 -14.51 2.92 -6.54
N ASP A 226 -13.48 3.32 -5.79
CA ASP A 226 -12.44 4.26 -6.24
C ASP A 226 -11.00 3.69 -6.20
N ASP A 227 -10.81 2.37 -6.20
CA ASP A 227 -9.46 1.78 -6.30
C ASP A 227 -9.21 1.13 -7.66
N PRO A 228 -8.74 1.88 -8.67
CA PRO A 228 -8.45 1.35 -10.00
C PRO A 228 -7.26 0.38 -10.04
N ASN A 229 -6.57 0.14 -8.91
CA ASN A 229 -5.40 -0.73 -8.81
C ASN A 229 -5.68 -2.07 -8.11
N ILE A 230 -6.95 -2.52 -8.08
CA ILE A 230 -7.24 -3.96 -8.05
C ILE A 230 -7.40 -4.45 -9.50
N LEU A 231 -6.34 -4.24 -10.29
CA LEU A 231 -5.98 -4.98 -11.50
C LEU A 231 -4.45 -5.06 -11.52
#